data_AF-A0A7J6NE04-F1
#
_entry.id   AF-A0A7J6NE04-F1
#
_cell.length_a   1.000
_cell.length_b   1.000
_cell.length_c   1.000
_cell.angle_alpha   90.00
_cell.angle_beta   90.00
_cell.angle_gamma   90.00
#
_symmetry.space_group_name_H-M   'P 1'
#
loop_
_entity.id
_entity.type
_entity.pdbx_description
1 polymer ?
#
loop_
_entity_poly.entity_id
_entity_poly.type
_entity_poly.pdbx_seq_one_letter_code
_entity_poly.pdbx_strand_id
1 'polypeptide(L)'
;MMVKLTRIRDNPLMATMLGDEEFRREETARAKEAARQARTGLSKLWDIITFQRTQLTVGGHEPLETVMLEKTIIKIGSLLALGFGEAGAEIIGKNMQGAERSAGVNAMIPGRKVEAVFGFCDIRNFTDATEVLNDKVMVFVNQIGQIVHGIVDEFHGAANKNIGDAFLLVWRLPEDNPEQRKKMCDMAIMSFVKVVAAVNKSPVLF
;
A
#
# COMPACT_ATOMS: atom_id res chain seq x y z
N MET A 1 16.48 8.76 -13.95
CA MET A 1 17.01 9.51 -12.80
C MET A 1 16.30 10.82 -12.50
N MET A 2 16.68 11.97 -13.08
CA MET A 2 16.21 13.30 -12.63
C MET A 2 14.68 13.44 -12.57
N VAL A 3 13.95 12.96 -13.59
CA VAL A 3 12.49 13.09 -13.66
C VAL A 3 11.75 12.32 -12.54
N LYS A 4 12.25 11.15 -12.12
CA LYS A 4 11.63 10.39 -11.01
C LYS A 4 11.90 11.06 -9.68
N LEU A 5 13.13 11.55 -9.48
CA LEU A 5 13.53 12.24 -8.26
C LEU A 5 12.79 13.57 -8.11
N THR A 6 12.60 14.34 -9.18
CA THR A 6 11.80 15.57 -9.13
C THR A 6 10.35 15.26 -8.79
N ARG A 7 9.77 14.18 -9.34
CA ARG A 7 8.41 13.75 -8.97
C ARG A 7 8.28 13.34 -7.50
N ILE A 8 9.25 12.64 -6.95
CA ILE A 8 9.27 12.26 -5.52
C ILE A 8 9.41 13.49 -4.63
N ARG A 9 10.23 14.46 -5.05
CA ARG A 9 10.37 15.74 -4.35
C ARG A 9 9.05 16.52 -4.31
N ASP A 10 8.36 16.58 -5.45
CA ASP A 10 7.12 17.35 -5.58
C ASP A 10 5.93 16.64 -4.90
N ASN A 11 5.91 15.30 -4.91
CA ASN A 11 4.95 14.49 -4.17
C ASN A 11 5.64 13.25 -3.54
N PRO A 12 5.86 13.23 -2.22
CA PRO A 12 6.51 12.11 -1.52
C PRO A 12 5.81 10.76 -1.71
N LEU A 13 4.50 10.74 -1.92
CA LEU A 13 3.71 9.50 -2.13
C LEU A 13 4.03 8.82 -3.46
N MET A 14 4.62 9.55 -4.41
CA MET A 14 5.09 8.95 -5.66
C MET A 14 6.20 7.92 -5.43
N ALA A 15 6.95 8.02 -4.32
CA ALA A 15 7.95 7.00 -3.99
C ALA A 15 7.32 5.64 -3.74
N THR A 16 6.17 5.59 -3.05
CA THR A 16 5.41 4.35 -2.83
C THR A 16 4.89 3.77 -4.13
N MET A 17 4.25 4.60 -4.96
CA MET A 17 3.73 4.14 -6.26
C MET A 17 4.85 3.62 -7.17
N LEU A 18 5.97 4.34 -7.25
CA LEU A 18 7.13 3.93 -8.04
C LEU A 18 7.78 2.66 -7.48
N GLY A 19 7.83 2.51 -6.15
CA GLY A 19 8.29 1.31 -5.48
C GLY A 19 7.43 0.09 -5.78
N ASP A 20 6.10 0.23 -5.69
CA ASP A 20 5.15 -0.84 -5.99
C ASP A 20 5.17 -1.24 -7.47
N GLU A 21 5.25 -0.26 -8.38
CA GLU A 21 5.42 -0.54 -9.80
C GLU A 21 6.74 -1.27 -10.10
N GLU A 22 7.83 -0.85 -9.46
CA GLU A 22 9.13 -1.47 -9.64
C GLU A 22 9.14 -2.89 -9.09
N PHE A 23 8.58 -3.10 -7.90
CA PHE A 23 8.39 -4.42 -7.31
C PHE A 23 7.58 -5.35 -8.22
N ARG A 24 6.43 -4.86 -8.73
CA ARG A 24 5.58 -5.63 -9.65
C ARG A 24 6.30 -5.96 -10.97
N ARG A 25 7.12 -5.04 -11.49
CA ARG A 25 7.95 -5.29 -12.67
C ARG A 25 9.03 -6.34 -12.39
N GLU A 26 9.67 -6.30 -11.23
CA GLU A 26 10.65 -7.30 -10.81
C GLU A 26 9.99 -8.69 -10.63
N GLU A 27 8.82 -8.78 -10.01
CA GLU A 27 8.08 -10.04 -9.88
C GLU A 27 7.63 -10.60 -11.23
N THR A 28 7.09 -9.76 -12.12
CA THR A 28 6.69 -10.20 -13.46
C THR A 28 7.89 -10.61 -14.32
N ALA A 29 9.05 -9.97 -14.16
CA ALA A 29 10.29 -10.39 -14.82
C ALA A 29 10.77 -11.74 -14.29
N ARG A 30 10.82 -11.93 -12.96
CA ARG A 30 11.17 -13.22 -12.33
C ARG A 30 10.22 -14.34 -12.74
N ALA A 31 8.92 -14.07 -12.80
CA ALA A 31 7.92 -15.04 -13.26
C ALA A 31 8.10 -15.42 -14.74
N LYS A 32 8.42 -14.45 -15.61
CA LYS A 32 8.74 -14.70 -17.02
C LYS A 32 10.02 -15.49 -17.20
N GLU A 33 11.05 -15.21 -16.40
CA GLU A 33 12.32 -15.95 -16.40
C GLU A 33 12.12 -17.39 -15.92
N ALA A 34 11.39 -17.58 -14.81
CA ALA A 34 11.02 -18.91 -14.33
C ALA A 34 10.21 -19.70 -15.36
N ALA A 35 9.24 -19.06 -16.03
CA ALA A 35 8.47 -19.69 -17.10
C ALA A 35 9.32 -20.03 -18.34
N ARG A 36 10.31 -19.20 -18.68
CA ARG A 36 11.27 -19.45 -19.77
C ARG A 36 12.19 -20.64 -19.43
N GLN A 37 12.68 -20.72 -18.20
CA GLN A 37 13.49 -21.85 -17.71
C GLN A 37 12.70 -23.16 -17.68
N ALA A 38 11.41 -23.12 -17.32
CA ALA A 38 10.52 -24.28 -17.36
C ALA A 38 10.26 -24.79 -18.78
N ARG A 39 10.13 -23.89 -19.77
CA ARG A 39 9.94 -24.26 -21.20
C ARG A 39 11.17 -24.91 -21.83
N THR A 40 12.38 -24.54 -21.42
CA THR A 40 13.64 -25.19 -21.85
C THR A 40 13.86 -26.58 -21.24
N GLY A 41 13.04 -27.00 -20.26
CA GLY A 41 13.12 -28.33 -19.64
C GLY A 41 12.81 -29.51 -20.58
N LEU A 42 12.17 -29.27 -21.73
CA LEU A 42 11.83 -30.27 -22.75
C LEU A 42 12.78 -30.26 -23.98
N SER A 43 13.68 -29.27 -24.12
CA SER A 43 14.57 -29.12 -25.31
C SER A 43 15.99 -29.66 -25.14
N LYS A 44 16.31 -30.33 -24.02
CA LYS A 44 17.68 -30.79 -23.71
C LYS A 44 18.35 -31.65 -24.80
N LEU A 45 17.59 -32.26 -25.71
CA LEU A 45 18.15 -33.02 -26.84
C LEU A 45 18.62 -32.14 -28.02
N TRP A 46 17.99 -30.99 -28.27
CA TRP A 46 18.35 -30.08 -29.37
C TRP A 46 19.50 -29.15 -29.01
N ASP A 47 19.63 -28.80 -27.72
CA ASP A 47 20.66 -27.90 -27.22
C ASP A 47 22.07 -28.52 -27.31
N ILE A 48 22.22 -29.84 -27.19
CA ILE A 48 23.51 -30.54 -27.37
C ILE A 48 24.04 -30.40 -28.80
N ILE A 49 23.17 -30.35 -29.81
CA ILE A 49 23.54 -30.25 -31.23
C ILE A 49 23.88 -28.80 -31.61
N THR A 50 23.35 -27.81 -30.89
CA THR A 50 23.60 -26.38 -31.15
C THR A 50 24.68 -25.76 -30.25
N PHE A 51 25.15 -26.48 -29.23
CA PHE A 51 26.09 -25.99 -28.20
C PHE A 51 27.51 -25.65 -28.71
N GLN A 52 27.90 -26.04 -29.92
CA GLN A 52 29.24 -25.74 -30.45
C GLN A 52 29.39 -24.36 -31.11
N ARG A 53 28.34 -23.54 -31.26
CA ARG A 53 28.41 -22.31 -32.07
C ARG A 53 28.16 -20.98 -31.36
N THR A 54 27.90 -20.97 -30.05
CA THR A 54 27.50 -19.73 -29.36
C THR A 54 28.22 -19.53 -28.03
N GLN A 55 29.55 -19.71 -28.03
CA GLN A 55 30.42 -19.19 -26.96
C GLN A 55 30.83 -17.78 -27.36
N LEU A 56 30.00 -16.77 -27.07
CA LEU A 56 30.40 -15.35 -26.93
C LEU A 56 29.15 -14.53 -26.56
N THR A 57 29.26 -13.77 -25.47
CA THR A 57 28.32 -12.78 -24.93
C THR A 57 27.21 -13.28 -23.98
N VAL A 58 27.60 -13.66 -22.76
CA VAL A 58 26.75 -13.41 -21.58
C VAL A 58 27.61 -12.73 -20.52
N GLY A 59 27.94 -11.45 -20.76
CA GLY A 59 28.38 -10.55 -19.71
C GLY A 59 27.13 -9.97 -19.05
N GLY A 60 26.79 -10.45 -17.86
CA GLY A 60 25.77 -9.80 -17.03
C GLY A 60 26.27 -8.40 -16.70
N HIS A 61 25.67 -7.38 -17.31
CA HIS A 61 26.03 -6.00 -17.05
C HIS A 61 25.64 -5.69 -15.59
N GLU A 62 26.63 -5.47 -14.72
CA GLU A 62 26.37 -4.96 -13.38
C GLU A 62 25.55 -3.67 -13.51
N PRO A 63 24.46 -3.52 -12.74
CA PRO A 63 23.66 -2.31 -12.79
C PRO A 63 24.55 -1.14 -12.36
N LEU A 64 24.60 -0.10 -13.19
CA LEU A 64 25.37 1.12 -12.92
C LEU A 64 25.10 1.62 -11.48
N GLU A 65 26.14 2.08 -10.77
CA GLU A 65 26.02 2.56 -9.38
C GLU A 65 24.92 3.63 -9.21
N THR A 66 24.73 4.48 -10.22
CA THR A 66 23.68 5.50 -10.26
C THR A 66 22.27 4.92 -10.25
N VAL A 67 22.08 3.74 -10.85
CA VAL A 67 20.82 2.98 -10.81
C VAL A 67 20.61 2.39 -9.42
N MET A 68 21.66 1.89 -8.78
CA MET A 68 21.59 1.39 -7.40
C MET A 68 21.19 2.51 -6.41
N LEU A 69 21.75 3.71 -6.57
CA LEU A 69 21.37 4.89 -5.78
C LEU A 69 19.92 5.31 -6.04
N GLU A 70 19.47 5.34 -7.30
CA GLU A 70 18.08 5.66 -7.65
C GLU A 70 17.09 4.69 -6.97
N LYS A 71 17.35 3.38 -7.05
CA LYS A 71 16.52 2.35 -6.40
C LYS A 71 16.52 2.51 -4.87
N THR A 72 17.66 2.84 -4.29
CA THR A 72 17.78 3.01 -2.83
C THR A 72 16.95 4.19 -2.35
N ILE A 73 16.96 5.31 -3.07
CA ILE A 73 16.15 6.49 -2.74
C ILE A 73 14.65 6.17 -2.84
N ILE A 74 14.22 5.45 -3.88
CA ILE A 74 12.82 5.03 -4.04
C ILE A 74 12.39 4.16 -2.86
N LYS A 75 13.21 3.17 -2.46
CA LYS A 75 12.92 2.29 -1.32
C LYS A 75 12.87 3.02 0.02
N ILE A 76 13.78 3.94 0.27
CA ILE A 76 13.75 4.75 1.49
C ILE A 76 12.51 5.63 1.49
N GLY A 77 12.20 6.29 0.36
CA GLY A 77 11.01 7.12 0.23
C GLY A 77 9.71 6.34 0.44
N SER A 78 9.60 5.13 -0.13
CA SER A 78 8.42 4.28 0.04
C SER A 78 8.25 3.80 1.48
N LEU A 79 9.34 3.42 2.16
CA LEU A 79 9.31 3.05 3.58
C LEU A 79 8.92 4.21 4.50
N LEU A 80 9.41 5.43 4.21
CA LEU A 80 9.03 6.63 4.95
C LEU A 80 7.55 6.96 4.77
N ALA A 81 7.05 6.92 3.54
CA ALA A 81 5.64 7.14 3.26
C ALA A 81 4.75 6.08 3.92
N LEU A 82 5.19 4.81 3.95
CA LEU A 82 4.50 3.74 4.66
C LEU A 82 4.46 3.98 6.19
N GLY A 83 5.59 4.40 6.78
CA GLY A 83 5.69 4.64 8.22
C GLY A 83 4.92 5.87 8.71
N PHE A 84 4.91 6.95 7.91
CA PHE A 84 4.21 8.19 8.25
C PHE A 84 2.76 8.24 7.78
N GLY A 85 2.37 7.37 6.85
CA GLY A 85 1.07 7.40 6.18
C GLY A 85 0.89 8.65 5.31
N GLU A 86 -0.27 8.78 4.68
CA GLU A 86 -0.57 9.87 3.73
C GLU A 86 -0.44 11.26 4.37
N ALA A 87 -1.06 11.44 5.55
CA ALA A 87 -1.03 12.71 6.26
C ALA A 87 0.38 13.06 6.77
N GLY A 88 1.13 12.08 7.28
CA GLY A 88 2.48 12.30 7.78
C GLY A 88 3.48 12.57 6.64
N ALA A 89 3.33 11.90 5.50
CA ALA A 89 4.12 12.19 4.31
C ALA A 89 3.93 13.63 3.83
N GLU A 90 2.70 14.16 3.85
CA GLU A 90 2.44 15.57 3.51
C GLU A 90 3.07 16.54 4.52
N ILE A 91 2.99 16.24 5.83
CA ILE A 91 3.58 17.07 6.89
C ILE A 91 5.11 17.11 6.78
N ILE A 92 5.75 15.95 6.59
CA ILE A 92 7.21 15.87 6.42
C ILE A 92 7.63 16.55 5.12
N GLY A 93 6.90 16.35 4.03
CA GLY A 93 7.15 17.03 2.76
C GLY A 93 7.15 18.55 2.90
N LYS A 94 6.16 19.13 3.59
CA LYS A 94 6.11 20.58 3.87
C LYS A 94 7.25 21.05 4.76
N ASN A 95 7.61 20.29 5.80
CA ASN A 95 8.73 20.61 6.67
C ASN A 95 10.06 20.63 5.92
N MET A 96 10.27 19.70 4.99
CA MET A 96 11.47 19.64 4.16
C MET A 96 11.55 20.74 3.09
N GLN A 97 10.43 21.40 2.77
CA GLN A 97 10.37 22.55 1.85
C GLN A 97 10.60 23.91 2.54
N GLY A 98 10.60 23.94 3.88
CA GLY A 98 10.76 25.16 4.67
C GLY A 98 12.08 25.89 4.40
N ALA A 99 12.02 27.22 4.36
CA ALA A 99 13.09 28.13 3.91
C ALA A 99 14.34 28.21 4.82
N GLU A 100 14.39 27.48 5.93
CA GLU A 100 15.59 27.42 6.76
C GLU A 100 16.58 26.43 6.14
N ARG A 101 17.81 26.87 5.87
CA ARG A 101 18.92 26.02 5.41
C ARG A 101 19.36 24.96 6.43
N SER A 102 18.56 24.74 7.47
CA SER A 102 18.73 23.73 8.48
C SER A 102 17.91 22.51 8.08
N ALA A 103 18.53 21.33 8.08
CA ALA A 103 17.86 20.04 7.86
C ALA A 103 16.92 19.64 9.02
N GLY A 104 16.37 20.60 9.76
CA GLY A 104 15.54 20.41 10.93
C GLY A 104 14.05 20.36 10.58
N VAL A 105 13.33 19.41 11.17
CA VAL A 105 11.86 19.36 11.12
C VAL A 105 11.30 20.39 12.11
N ASN A 106 10.53 21.37 11.63
CA ASN A 106 9.86 22.33 12.51
C ASN A 106 8.50 21.77 12.97
N ALA A 107 8.48 21.13 14.13
CA ALA A 107 7.25 20.58 14.70
C ALA A 107 6.22 21.64 15.13
N MET A 108 6.60 22.93 15.17
CA MET A 108 5.74 24.04 15.63
C MET A 108 5.06 24.77 14.47
N ILE A 109 4.69 24.04 13.41
CA ILE A 109 3.87 24.58 12.32
C ILE A 109 2.39 24.59 12.71
N PRO A 110 1.62 25.65 12.34
CA PRO A 110 0.17 25.66 12.53
C PRO A 110 -0.50 24.47 11.81
N GLY A 111 -1.39 23.77 12.51
CA GLY A 111 -2.21 22.73 11.91
C GLY A 111 -3.22 23.29 10.90
N ARG A 112 -3.73 22.43 10.01
CA ARG A 112 -4.88 22.75 9.15
C ARG A 112 -6.15 22.13 9.71
N LYS A 113 -7.28 22.82 9.57
CA LYS A 113 -8.58 22.22 9.82
C LYS A 113 -8.85 21.17 8.74
N VAL A 114 -9.24 19.96 9.15
CA VAL A 114 -9.68 18.90 8.24
C VAL A 114 -11.07 18.47 8.67
N GLU A 115 -12.00 18.41 7.72
CA GLU A 115 -13.33 17.87 7.96
C GLU A 115 -13.35 16.41 7.52
N ALA A 116 -13.94 15.54 8.34
CA ALA A 116 -13.99 14.11 8.08
C ALA A 116 -15.23 13.48 8.71
N VAL A 117 -15.68 12.37 8.14
CA VAL A 117 -16.67 11.48 8.74
C VAL A 117 -15.92 10.36 9.45
N PHE A 118 -16.29 10.09 10.71
CA PHE A 118 -15.73 8.99 11.50
C PHE A 118 -16.78 7.91 11.66
N GLY A 119 -16.36 6.68 11.41
CA GLY A 119 -17.18 5.50 11.59
C GLY A 119 -16.53 4.55 12.59
N PHE A 120 -17.33 4.05 13.53
CA PHE A 120 -16.90 3.01 14.47
C PHE A 120 -17.70 1.74 14.17
N CYS A 121 -16.99 0.66 13.88
CA CYS A 121 -17.57 -0.67 13.73
C CYS A 121 -17.11 -1.51 14.92
N ASP A 122 -18.03 -2.22 15.57
CA ASP A 122 -17.78 -3.01 16.78
C ASP A 122 -18.30 -4.43 16.60
N ILE A 123 -17.49 -5.43 16.92
CA ILE A 123 -17.89 -6.84 16.90
C ILE A 123 -18.67 -7.12 18.20
N ARG A 124 -19.97 -7.39 18.05
CA ARG A 124 -20.82 -7.72 19.19
C ARG A 124 -20.40 -9.05 19.82
N ASN A 125 -20.49 -9.11 21.15
CA ASN A 125 -20.15 -10.30 21.94
C ASN A 125 -18.72 -10.81 21.70
N PHE A 126 -17.78 -9.90 21.45
CA PHE A 126 -16.40 -10.29 21.15
C PHE A 126 -15.74 -11.03 22.32
N THR A 127 -15.98 -10.63 23.57
CA THR A 127 -15.45 -11.33 24.75
C THR A 127 -15.85 -12.81 24.74
N ASP A 128 -17.15 -13.11 24.60
CA ASP A 128 -17.67 -14.48 24.49
C ASP A 128 -17.03 -15.23 23.31
N ALA A 129 -16.93 -14.57 22.15
CA ALA A 129 -16.30 -15.15 20.97
C ALA A 129 -14.83 -15.49 21.21
N THR A 130 -14.08 -14.63 21.92
CA THR A 130 -12.67 -14.87 22.23
C THR A 130 -12.44 -16.00 23.22
N GLU A 131 -13.34 -16.19 24.18
CA GLU A 131 -13.29 -17.31 25.13
C GLU A 131 -13.45 -18.66 24.41
N VAL A 132 -14.28 -18.71 23.36
CA VAL A 132 -14.48 -19.92 22.55
C VAL A 132 -13.33 -20.12 21.55
N LEU A 133 -12.93 -19.06 20.85
CA LEU A 133 -11.93 -19.12 19.77
C LEU A 133 -10.50 -19.35 20.27
N ASN A 134 -10.16 -18.91 21.49
CA ASN A 134 -8.83 -19.00 22.09
C ASN A 134 -7.72 -18.52 21.12
N ASP A 135 -6.81 -19.39 20.71
CA ASP A 135 -5.68 -19.05 19.82
C ASP A 135 -6.11 -18.57 18.42
N LYS A 136 -7.37 -18.77 18.05
CA LYS A 136 -7.90 -18.40 16.72
C LYS A 136 -8.44 -16.97 16.63
N VAL A 137 -8.42 -16.20 17.72
CA VAL A 137 -8.94 -14.82 17.75
C VAL A 137 -8.26 -13.93 16.71
N MET A 138 -6.94 -14.05 16.54
CA MET A 138 -6.20 -13.25 15.56
C MET A 138 -6.67 -13.54 14.12
N VAL A 139 -6.91 -14.81 13.78
CA VAL A 139 -7.38 -15.20 12.44
C VAL A 139 -8.79 -14.63 12.21
N PHE A 140 -9.67 -14.74 13.20
CA PHE A 140 -11.03 -14.21 13.14
C PHE A 140 -11.07 -12.69 12.93
N VAL A 141 -10.33 -11.92 13.74
CA VAL A 141 -10.26 -10.45 13.60
C VAL A 141 -9.64 -10.07 12.25
N ASN A 142 -8.62 -10.78 11.78
CA ASN A 142 -8.00 -10.50 10.47
C ASN A 142 -8.95 -10.77 9.31
N GLN A 143 -9.78 -11.81 9.37
CA GLN A 143 -10.78 -12.10 8.35
C GLN A 143 -11.88 -11.02 8.31
N ILE A 144 -12.37 -10.57 9.47
CA ILE A 144 -13.31 -9.45 9.55
C ILE A 144 -12.64 -8.17 9.04
N GLY A 145 -11.43 -7.89 9.49
CA GLY A 145 -10.63 -6.74 9.08
C GLY A 145 -10.42 -6.70 7.57
N GLN A 146 -10.19 -7.83 6.91
CA GLN A 146 -10.07 -7.90 5.46
C GLN A 146 -11.36 -7.43 4.75
N ILE A 147 -12.54 -7.85 5.24
CA ILE A 147 -13.83 -7.44 4.68
C ILE A 147 -14.08 -5.95 4.96
N VAL A 148 -13.89 -5.52 6.20
CA VAL A 148 -14.11 -4.13 6.63
C VAL A 148 -13.20 -3.19 5.85
N HIS A 149 -11.89 -3.44 5.86
CA HIS A 149 -10.91 -2.58 5.19
C HIS A 149 -11.13 -2.58 3.68
N GLY A 150 -11.38 -3.74 3.06
CA GLY A 150 -11.60 -3.84 1.61
C GLY A 150 -12.82 -3.05 1.13
N ILE A 151 -13.95 -3.15 1.84
CA ILE A 151 -15.15 -2.39 1.49
C ILE A 151 -14.97 -0.90 1.80
N VAL A 152 -14.35 -0.55 2.92
CA VAL A 152 -14.11 0.86 3.26
C VAL A 152 -13.22 1.53 2.22
N ASP A 153 -12.17 0.85 1.76
CA ASP A 153 -11.29 1.33 0.70
C ASP A 153 -12.04 1.49 -0.64
N GLU A 154 -12.88 0.52 -1.04
CA GLU A 154 -13.75 0.63 -2.23
C GLU A 154 -14.66 1.87 -2.18
N PHE A 155 -15.07 2.27 -0.97
CA PHE A 155 -15.92 3.43 -0.70
C PHE A 155 -15.13 4.67 -0.27
N HIS A 156 -13.84 4.75 -0.64
CA HIS A 156 -12.97 5.92 -0.45
C HIS A 156 -12.76 6.33 1.01
N GLY A 157 -12.92 5.38 1.94
CA GLY A 157 -12.55 5.56 3.34
C GLY A 157 -11.20 4.93 3.62
N ALA A 158 -10.67 5.21 4.81
CA ALA A 158 -9.44 4.62 5.30
C ALA A 158 -9.66 3.98 6.67
N ALA A 159 -9.08 2.80 6.88
CA ALA A 159 -8.99 2.21 8.21
C ALA A 159 -7.86 2.91 8.99
N ASN A 160 -8.21 3.54 10.11
CA ASN A 160 -7.25 4.32 10.90
C ASN A 160 -6.67 3.51 12.06
N LYS A 161 -7.54 2.87 12.85
CA LYS A 161 -7.14 2.12 14.05
C LYS A 161 -7.97 0.86 14.20
N ASN A 162 -7.31 -0.24 14.50
CA ASN A 162 -7.95 -1.47 14.98
C ASN A 162 -7.72 -1.56 16.50
N ILE A 163 -8.79 -1.82 17.26
CA ILE A 163 -8.80 -1.87 18.73
C ILE A 163 -9.34 -3.23 19.18
N GLY A 164 -8.94 -4.31 18.51
CA GLY A 164 -9.38 -5.66 18.85
C GLY A 164 -10.74 -5.97 18.22
N ASP A 165 -11.82 -5.65 18.92
CA ASP A 165 -13.20 -5.81 18.44
C ASP A 165 -13.73 -4.63 17.63
N ALA A 166 -13.10 -3.46 17.78
CA ALA A 166 -13.54 -2.25 17.13
C ALA A 166 -12.60 -1.75 16.03
N PHE A 167 -13.18 -1.28 14.93
CA PHE A 167 -12.50 -0.63 13.81
C PHE A 167 -12.89 0.85 13.74
N LEU A 168 -11.90 1.72 13.79
CA LEU A 168 -12.05 3.15 13.52
C LEU A 168 -11.76 3.43 12.05
N LEU A 169 -12.77 3.93 11.36
CA LEU A 169 -12.77 4.22 9.92
C LEU A 169 -12.97 5.72 9.72
N VAL A 170 -12.33 6.27 8.69
CA VAL A 170 -12.37 7.71 8.41
C VAL A 170 -12.56 8.00 6.92
N TRP A 171 -13.43 8.96 6.61
CA TRP A 171 -13.58 9.54 5.27
C TRP A 171 -13.24 11.02 5.35
N ARG A 172 -12.11 11.41 4.75
CA ARG A 172 -11.72 12.82 4.67
C ARG A 172 -12.62 13.53 3.65
N LEU A 173 -13.21 14.65 4.05
CA LEU A 173 -14.06 15.44 3.18
C LEU A 173 -13.22 16.42 2.35
N PRO A 174 -13.49 16.57 1.04
CA PRO A 174 -12.84 17.59 0.22
C PRO A 174 -13.31 18.99 0.65
N GLU A 175 -12.38 19.95 0.69
CA GLU A 175 -12.66 21.30 1.20
C GLU A 175 -13.52 22.13 0.22
N ASP A 176 -13.28 22.00 -1.09
CA ASP A 176 -13.80 22.94 -2.10
C ASP A 176 -14.97 22.42 -2.95
N ASN A 177 -15.53 21.24 -2.65
CA ASN A 177 -16.57 20.63 -3.48
C ASN A 177 -17.77 20.10 -2.67
N PRO A 178 -18.85 20.89 -2.49
CA PRO A 178 -20.03 20.49 -1.73
C PRO A 178 -20.71 19.21 -2.21
N GLU A 179 -20.77 18.99 -3.53
CA GLU A 179 -21.38 17.77 -4.10
C GLU A 179 -20.53 16.54 -3.77
N GLN A 180 -19.21 16.67 -3.88
CA GLN A 180 -18.29 15.58 -3.55
C GLN A 180 -18.31 15.30 -2.05
N ARG A 181 -18.43 16.32 -1.18
CA ARG A 181 -18.62 16.13 0.27
C ARG A 181 -19.87 15.30 0.55
N LYS A 182 -21.01 15.63 -0.08
CA LYS A 182 -22.25 14.86 0.06
C LYS A 182 -22.05 13.41 -0.37
N LYS A 183 -21.42 13.19 -1.54
CA LYS A 183 -21.11 11.83 -2.03
C LYS A 183 -20.21 11.06 -1.07
N MET A 184 -19.21 11.70 -0.45
CA MET A 184 -18.34 11.05 0.55
C MET A 184 -19.14 10.62 1.79
N CYS A 185 -20.07 11.45 2.26
CA CYS A 185 -20.98 11.07 3.35
C CYS A 185 -21.88 9.88 2.97
N ASP A 186 -22.45 9.91 1.76
CA ASP A 186 -23.28 8.81 1.25
C ASP A 186 -22.45 7.51 1.13
N MET A 187 -21.22 7.60 0.63
CA MET A 187 -20.29 6.47 0.54
C MET A 187 -19.93 5.90 1.91
N ALA A 188 -19.70 6.75 2.91
CA ALA A 188 -19.46 6.30 4.28
C ALA A 188 -20.64 5.48 4.82
N ILE A 189 -21.89 5.93 4.63
CA ILE A 189 -23.05 5.17 5.09
C ILE A 189 -23.18 3.85 4.31
N MET A 190 -23.05 3.91 2.99
CA MET A 190 -23.17 2.74 2.13
C MET A 190 -22.10 1.67 2.41
N SER A 191 -20.89 2.09 2.80
CA SER A 191 -19.84 1.15 3.17
C SER A 191 -20.22 0.35 4.41
N PHE A 192 -20.82 0.96 5.44
CA PHE A 192 -21.27 0.24 6.63
C PHE A 192 -22.37 -0.77 6.31
N VAL A 193 -23.34 -0.39 5.47
CA VAL A 193 -24.40 -1.31 5.02
C VAL A 193 -23.78 -2.50 4.27
N LYS A 194 -22.84 -2.23 3.35
CA LYS A 194 -22.13 -3.30 2.63
C LYS A 194 -21.28 -4.18 3.55
N VAL A 195 -20.57 -3.60 4.52
CA VAL A 195 -19.78 -4.34 5.51
C VAL A 195 -20.66 -5.30 6.29
N VAL A 196 -21.78 -4.83 6.84
CA VAL A 196 -22.72 -5.67 7.58
C VAL A 196 -23.27 -6.79 6.67
N ALA A 197 -23.65 -6.48 5.44
CA ALA A 197 -24.14 -7.48 4.50
C ALA A 197 -23.07 -8.51 4.10
N ALA A 198 -21.82 -8.08 3.91
CA ALA A 198 -20.71 -8.94 3.51
C ALA A 198 -20.25 -9.84 4.64
N VAL A 199 -20.16 -9.32 5.87
CA VAL A 199 -19.84 -10.13 7.06
C VAL A 199 -20.89 -11.23 7.24
N ASN A 200 -22.18 -10.90 7.17
CA ASN A 200 -23.27 -11.89 7.34
C ASN A 200 -23.38 -12.92 6.21
N LYS A 201 -22.80 -12.65 5.03
CA LYS A 201 -22.83 -13.56 3.87
C LYS A 201 -21.50 -14.26 3.62
N SER A 202 -20.47 -13.93 4.39
CA SER A 202 -19.12 -14.44 4.15
C SER A 202 -19.09 -15.93 4.47
N PRO A 203 -18.73 -16.81 3.52
CA PRO A 203 -18.54 -18.23 3.81
C PRO A 203 -17.22 -18.51 4.55
N VAL A 204 -16.37 -17.48 4.66
CA VAL A 204 -15.05 -17.55 5.31
C VAL A 204 -15.16 -17.28 6.81
N LEU A 205 -16.19 -16.52 7.21
CA LEU A 205 -16.58 -16.34 8.60
C LEU A 205 -17.58 -17.45 8.92
N PHE A 206 -17.32 -18.21 9.98
CA PHE A 206 -18.08 -19.40 10.35
C PHE A 206 -19.55 -19.11 10.66
#